data_AF-A0A8R2R024-F1
#
_entry.id   AF-A0A8R2R024-F1
#
_cell.length_a   1.000
_cell.length_b   1.000
_cell.length_c   1.000
_cell.angle_alpha   90.00
_cell.angle_beta   90.00
_cell.angle_gamma   90.00
#
_symmetry.space_group_name_H-M   'P 1'
#
loop_
_entity.id
_entity.type
_entity.pdbx_description
1 polymer ?
#
loop_
_entity_poly.entity_id
_entity_poly.type
_entity_poly.pdbx_seq_one_letter_code
_entity_poly.pdbx_strand_id
1 'polypeptide(L)'
;MEEEIEDCIRKKIHWAQLPQTVRKLLGDSPKEYDRHIFEFSIKNQLRYRGSLVRTVKKDEKKYYEVLVQNSIQKLMLYPYHLADMIVKGLRITPFIYYVEVVALLIELEKSYDTMPNFTAADCLRLLGIGRNEYLELVAKARSLGRRGRSKAIRSLLPRVPQNVPMQPWWRIELGYVLEEDVKPLSESEVAVIDVLIDRGSQTAGTLDYNIVKSLYRRGLVYVDVPITAADKVSVPPLKGFVMNRVAGDYFETLLYKVFVSIDEHTGVGELAAVLQVDCELVKQAVSLYCRLGFANNLHPPPVSPPHPSWSDAVTTHTHPPYRQITPLTFDPGVDEETLQMEPVLLKDAPSTSKQMHETPEGSGGGGRRVAVLFDSTLAAYLMMGNLSPDLKSHAVTLFEVGKLSDESLDSLLLELDKVVADPEIEGEARRYLAAAACLRTALRVLRPKLRPLDLLRCEALHALGHQSRTRLLATKYRAAIATAPLCREARAGAAAGGLPLVGPAPPEAHSPWMRLYIYHVAGYGPPTLLLKKRELPAQHAPSAAGLLPAGGVVVGRGVRGGELGGRGLVPARGRRARRRQHGPAPRPRAAAGHGGQGRRWTAAPHVPA
;
A
#
# COMPACT_ATOMS: atom_id res chain seq x y z
N MET A 1 17.17 -14.75 7.87
CA MET A 1 18.26 -15.14 6.95
C MET A 1 18.70 -13.97 6.09
N GLU A 2 18.02 -13.61 4.99
CA GLU A 2 18.40 -12.38 4.23
C GLU A 2 18.29 -11.11 5.10
N GLU A 3 17.25 -11.01 5.92
CA GLU A 3 17.06 -9.89 6.88
C GLU A 3 18.26 -9.67 7.81
N GLU A 4 18.99 -10.72 8.20
CA GLU A 4 20.18 -10.58 9.08
C GLU A 4 21.36 -9.93 8.33
N ILE A 5 21.50 -10.21 7.04
CA ILE A 5 22.50 -9.58 6.16
C ILE A 5 22.08 -8.11 5.93
N GLU A 6 20.82 -7.87 5.59
CA GLU A 6 20.27 -6.52 5.41
C GLU A 6 20.45 -5.67 6.68
N ASP A 7 20.18 -6.22 7.87
CA ASP A 7 20.36 -5.52 9.15
C ASP A 7 21.82 -5.20 9.47
N CYS A 8 22.77 -6.07 9.10
CA CYS A 8 24.19 -5.75 9.21
C CYS A 8 24.57 -4.59 8.28
N ILE A 9 24.00 -4.53 7.07
CA ILE A 9 24.22 -3.43 6.13
C ILE A 9 23.59 -2.11 6.64
N ARG A 10 22.36 -2.15 7.16
CA ARG A 10 21.68 -1.00 7.82
C ARG A 10 22.51 -0.46 8.99
N LYS A 11 23.07 -1.35 9.82
CA LYS A 11 23.97 -1.03 10.95
C LYS A 11 25.39 -0.65 10.53
N LYS A 12 25.70 -0.61 9.23
CA LYS A 12 26.99 -0.23 8.64
C LYS A 12 28.16 -1.09 9.15
N ILE A 13 27.90 -2.37 9.43
CA ILE A 13 28.90 -3.31 9.94
C ILE A 13 29.83 -3.73 8.79
N HIS A 14 31.13 -3.45 8.91
CA HIS A 14 32.11 -3.90 7.92
C HIS A 14 32.34 -5.41 8.00
N TRP A 15 32.82 -6.03 6.90
CA TRP A 15 33.12 -7.47 6.83
C TRP A 15 33.91 -8.00 8.04
N ALA A 16 34.93 -7.26 8.48
CA ALA A 16 35.79 -7.59 9.63
C ALA A 16 35.05 -7.68 10.99
N GLN A 17 33.84 -7.12 11.09
CA GLN A 17 33.01 -7.09 12.30
C GLN A 17 31.71 -7.92 12.16
N LEU A 18 31.45 -8.54 11.00
CA LEU A 18 30.27 -9.37 10.81
C LEU A 18 30.20 -10.57 11.77
N PRO A 19 29.01 -10.91 12.30
CA PRO A 19 28.81 -12.14 13.06
C PRO A 19 29.21 -13.40 12.29
N GLN A 20 29.77 -14.39 12.98
CA GLN A 20 30.20 -15.65 12.35
C GLN A 20 29.05 -16.42 11.68
N THR A 21 27.82 -16.27 12.16
CA THR A 21 26.61 -16.81 11.52
C THR A 21 26.41 -16.20 10.13
N VAL A 22 26.47 -14.86 10.04
CA VAL A 22 26.28 -14.11 8.80
C VAL A 22 27.42 -14.36 7.80
N ARG A 23 28.68 -14.48 8.27
CA ARG A 23 29.80 -14.84 7.38
C ARG A 23 29.63 -16.23 6.77
N LYS A 24 29.24 -17.23 7.57
CA LYS A 24 28.95 -18.59 7.07
C LYS A 24 27.79 -18.62 6.06
N LEU A 25 26.76 -17.79 6.25
CA LEU A 25 25.68 -17.63 5.27
C LEU A 25 26.17 -17.05 3.93
N LEU A 26 27.19 -16.18 3.96
CA LEU A 26 27.85 -15.59 2.79
C LEU A 26 29.00 -16.45 2.24
N GLY A 27 29.10 -17.72 2.65
CA GLY A 27 30.17 -18.64 2.24
C GLY A 27 31.58 -18.18 2.62
N ASP A 28 31.70 -17.39 3.70
CA ASP A 28 32.92 -16.72 4.16
C ASP A 28 33.61 -15.86 3.07
N SER A 29 32.85 -15.42 2.05
CA SER A 29 33.34 -14.61 0.92
C SER A 29 33.10 -13.10 1.11
N PRO A 30 34.16 -12.27 1.24
CA PRO A 30 34.01 -10.81 1.32
C PRO A 30 33.34 -10.22 0.08
N LYS A 31 33.65 -10.78 -1.11
CA LYS A 31 33.08 -10.33 -2.39
C LYS A 31 31.57 -10.54 -2.48
N GLU A 32 31.06 -11.57 -1.81
CA GLU A 32 29.63 -11.84 -1.76
C GLU A 32 28.91 -10.84 -0.84
N TYR A 33 29.55 -10.43 0.26
CA TYR A 33 29.05 -9.31 1.05
C TYR A 33 29.06 -7.98 0.29
N ASP A 34 30.13 -7.69 -0.47
CA ASP A 34 30.19 -6.51 -1.34
C ASP A 34 29.06 -6.52 -2.39
N ARG A 35 28.74 -7.69 -2.97
CA ARG A 35 27.59 -7.88 -3.88
C ARG A 35 26.26 -7.54 -3.17
N HIS A 36 26.03 -8.13 -1.99
CA HIS A 36 24.83 -7.85 -1.18
C HIS A 36 24.73 -6.39 -0.73
N ILE A 37 25.84 -5.74 -0.33
CA ILE A 37 25.88 -4.30 -0.02
C ILE A 37 25.41 -3.50 -1.24
N PHE A 38 25.94 -3.79 -2.43
CA PHE A 38 25.58 -3.07 -3.64
C PHE A 38 24.11 -3.27 -4.03
N GLU A 39 23.64 -4.52 -4.08
CA GLU A 39 22.24 -4.86 -4.43
C GLU A 39 21.25 -4.27 -3.42
N PHE A 40 21.54 -4.36 -2.12
CA PHE A 40 20.75 -3.73 -1.06
C PHE A 40 20.74 -2.21 -1.21
N SER A 41 21.88 -1.58 -1.51
CA SER A 41 21.99 -0.12 -1.65
C SER A 41 21.22 0.40 -2.85
N ILE A 42 21.17 -0.35 -3.96
CA ILE A 42 20.37 0.00 -5.13
C ILE A 42 18.87 -0.25 -4.87
N LYS A 43 18.51 -1.40 -4.29
CA LYS A 43 17.12 -1.78 -3.95
C LYS A 43 16.46 -0.81 -2.97
N ASN A 44 17.20 -0.28 -2.01
CA ASN A 44 16.71 0.65 -0.98
C ASN A 44 17.10 2.12 -1.28
N GLN A 45 17.55 2.43 -2.50
CA GLN A 45 17.92 3.78 -2.96
C GLN A 45 18.81 4.55 -1.96
N LEU A 46 19.86 3.91 -1.44
CA LEU A 46 20.68 4.51 -0.38
C LEU A 46 21.54 5.67 -0.88
N ARG A 47 21.78 6.66 -0.02
CA ARG A 47 22.74 7.75 -0.27
C ARG A 47 24.16 7.17 -0.24
N TYR A 48 24.98 7.55 -1.22
CA TYR A 48 26.37 7.08 -1.35
C TYR A 48 27.22 7.46 -0.13
N ARG A 49 27.16 8.75 0.25
CA ARG A 49 27.85 9.30 1.42
C ARG A 49 27.20 8.76 2.70
N GLY A 50 28.03 8.23 3.60
CA GLY A 50 27.59 7.68 4.88
C GLY A 50 27.09 6.23 4.83
N SER A 51 27.16 5.56 3.68
CA SER A 51 26.77 4.15 3.49
C SER A 51 27.97 3.27 3.14
N LEU A 52 27.86 1.95 3.39
CA LEU A 52 28.89 0.97 3.05
C LEU A 52 29.21 0.90 1.54
N VAL A 53 28.28 1.30 0.67
CA VAL A 53 28.48 1.23 -0.80
C VAL A 53 29.72 1.98 -1.29
N ARG A 54 30.22 2.98 -0.55
CA ARG A 54 31.49 3.68 -0.82
C ARG A 54 32.71 2.75 -0.80
N THR A 55 32.70 1.66 -0.04
CA THR A 55 33.81 0.68 -0.05
C THR A 55 33.76 -0.22 -1.28
N VAL A 56 32.57 -0.46 -1.82
CA VAL A 56 32.31 -1.36 -2.96
C VAL A 56 32.43 -0.65 -4.32
N LYS A 57 31.94 0.59 -4.41
CA LYS A 57 31.99 1.44 -5.60
C LYS A 57 32.73 2.73 -5.27
N LYS A 58 33.84 3.00 -5.95
CA LYS A 58 34.65 4.22 -5.75
C LYS A 58 34.12 5.46 -6.48
N ASP A 59 33.29 5.25 -7.50
CA ASP A 59 32.72 6.30 -8.34
C ASP A 59 31.30 6.64 -7.87
N GLU A 60 31.15 7.82 -7.27
CA GLU A 60 29.87 8.35 -6.76
C GLU A 60 28.88 8.63 -7.89
N LYS A 61 29.34 9.19 -9.02
CA LYS A 61 28.46 9.54 -10.15
C LYS A 61 27.91 8.27 -10.80
N LYS A 62 28.77 7.31 -11.12
CA LYS A 62 28.38 6.04 -11.73
C LYS A 62 27.52 5.17 -10.82
N TYR A 63 27.66 5.30 -9.50
CA TYR A 63 26.73 4.69 -8.56
C TYR A 63 25.30 5.26 -8.74
N TYR A 64 25.16 6.58 -8.76
CA TYR A 64 23.84 7.22 -8.94
C TYR A 64 23.25 6.97 -10.34
N GLU A 65 24.07 6.91 -11.40
CA GLU A 65 23.61 6.51 -12.74
C GLU A 65 22.97 5.11 -12.73
N VAL A 66 23.62 4.12 -12.11
CA VAL A 66 23.09 2.74 -12.01
C VAL A 66 21.88 2.69 -11.07
N LEU A 67 21.85 3.47 -9.99
CA LEU A 67 20.69 3.58 -9.10
C LEU A 67 19.45 4.10 -9.84
N VAL A 68 19.60 5.18 -10.61
CA VAL A 68 18.51 5.75 -11.41
C VAL A 68 18.05 4.76 -12.47
N GLN A 69 18.96 4.16 -13.24
CA GLN A 69 18.61 3.16 -14.26
C GLN A 69 17.88 1.95 -13.67
N ASN A 70 18.31 1.43 -12.52
CA ASN A 70 17.64 0.30 -11.88
C ASN A 70 16.27 0.68 -11.30
N SER A 71 16.13 1.90 -10.81
CA SER A 71 14.85 2.44 -10.32
C SER A 71 13.84 2.56 -11.46
N ILE A 72 14.24 3.09 -12.62
CA ILE A 72 13.40 3.15 -13.83
C ILE A 72 13.00 1.73 -14.28
N GLN A 73 13.95 0.79 -14.37
CA GLN A 73 13.71 -0.59 -14.79
C GLN A 73 12.71 -1.35 -13.90
N LYS A 74 12.69 -1.03 -12.61
CA LYS A 74 11.80 -1.62 -11.60
C LYS A 74 10.54 -0.79 -11.33
N LEU A 75 10.33 0.33 -12.04
CA LEU A 75 9.22 1.26 -11.84
C LEU A 75 9.15 1.85 -10.42
N MET A 76 10.29 1.95 -9.73
CA MET A 76 10.36 2.48 -8.36
C MET A 76 10.07 3.99 -8.37
N LEU A 77 9.62 4.50 -7.23
CA LEU A 77 9.42 5.94 -7.03
C LEU A 77 10.73 6.72 -7.26
N TYR A 78 10.64 7.96 -7.75
CA TYR A 78 11.80 8.86 -7.79
C TYR A 78 12.36 9.08 -6.38
N PRO A 79 13.66 8.85 -6.15
CA PRO A 79 14.28 9.03 -4.82
C PRO A 79 14.48 10.53 -4.50
N TYR A 80 13.43 11.20 -4.02
CA TYR A 80 13.46 12.63 -3.67
C TYR A 80 14.54 12.98 -2.64
N HIS A 81 14.86 12.08 -1.72
CA HIS A 81 15.97 12.21 -0.75
C HIS A 81 17.37 12.17 -1.39
N LEU A 82 17.47 11.90 -2.69
CA LEU A 82 18.68 11.96 -3.51
C LEU A 82 18.59 13.03 -4.61
N ALA A 83 17.56 13.89 -4.62
CA ALA A 83 17.38 14.93 -5.63
C ALA A 83 18.58 15.90 -5.68
N ASP A 84 19.21 16.19 -4.54
CA ASP A 84 20.46 16.95 -4.45
C ASP A 84 21.60 16.35 -5.28
N MET A 85 21.72 15.02 -5.30
CA MET A 85 22.76 14.32 -6.07
C MET A 85 22.34 14.04 -7.51
N ILE A 86 21.06 13.75 -7.76
CA ILE A 86 20.56 13.33 -9.08
C ILE A 86 20.28 14.55 -9.97
N VAL A 87 19.68 15.61 -9.44
CA VAL A 87 19.43 16.84 -10.20
C VAL A 87 20.73 17.61 -10.41
N LYS A 88 21.53 17.86 -9.35
CA LYS A 88 22.78 18.63 -9.46
C LYS A 88 23.93 17.82 -10.10
N GLY A 89 23.98 16.50 -9.91
CA GLY A 89 25.09 15.65 -10.41
C GLY A 89 24.84 14.93 -11.74
N LEU A 90 23.58 14.62 -12.08
CA LEU A 90 23.21 13.91 -13.31
C LEU A 90 22.32 14.73 -14.26
N ARG A 91 21.81 15.90 -13.83
CA ARG A 91 20.82 16.72 -14.56
C ARG A 91 19.50 15.99 -14.83
N ILE A 92 19.13 15.02 -13.98
CA ILE A 92 17.89 14.24 -14.10
C ILE A 92 16.86 14.78 -13.09
N THR A 93 15.93 15.60 -13.58
CA THR A 93 14.78 16.06 -12.77
C THR A 93 13.77 14.92 -12.55
N PRO A 94 12.88 15.01 -11.54
CA PRO A 94 11.78 14.05 -11.37
C PRO A 94 10.93 13.91 -12.64
N PHE A 95 10.70 15.02 -13.36
CA PHE A 95 9.99 15.01 -14.63
C PHE A 95 10.68 14.15 -15.69
N ILE A 96 11.98 14.34 -15.92
CA ILE A 96 12.78 13.54 -16.87
C ILE A 96 12.77 12.06 -16.48
N TYR A 97 12.90 11.76 -15.19
CA TYR A 97 12.83 10.39 -14.68
C TYR A 97 11.50 9.71 -15.03
N TYR A 98 10.35 10.34 -14.77
CA TYR A 98 9.06 9.73 -15.05
C TYR A 98 8.73 9.66 -16.55
N VAL A 99 9.24 10.59 -17.37
CA VAL A 99 9.19 10.46 -18.84
C VAL A 99 9.87 9.16 -19.28
N GLU A 100 11.04 8.84 -18.74
CA GLU A 100 11.75 7.59 -19.04
C GLU A 100 11.06 6.33 -18.45
N VAL A 101 10.44 6.43 -17.27
CA VAL A 101 9.59 5.35 -16.70
C VAL A 101 8.42 5.02 -17.62
N VAL A 102 7.66 6.03 -18.07
CA VAL A 102 6.52 5.83 -18.97
C VAL A 102 6.99 5.37 -20.35
N ALA A 103 8.07 5.93 -20.90
CA ALA A 103 8.66 5.48 -22.16
C ALA A 103 9.04 4.00 -22.10
N LEU A 104 9.71 3.55 -21.04
CA LEU A 104 10.05 2.14 -20.84
C LEU A 104 8.79 1.26 -20.72
N LEU A 105 7.75 1.73 -20.04
CA LEU A 105 6.52 0.96 -19.88
C LEU A 105 5.82 0.70 -21.22
N ILE A 106 5.77 1.73 -22.09
CA ILE A 106 5.25 1.64 -23.46
C ILE A 106 6.17 0.76 -24.34
N GLU A 107 7.49 0.93 -24.25
CA GLU A 107 8.47 0.13 -25.00
C GLU A 107 8.40 -1.37 -24.68
N LEU A 108 8.11 -1.72 -23.41
CA LEU A 108 7.91 -3.08 -22.93
C LEU A 108 6.46 -3.59 -23.06
N GLU A 109 5.53 -2.76 -23.56
CA GLU A 109 4.09 -3.02 -23.68
C GLU A 109 3.44 -3.59 -22.41
N LYS A 110 3.88 -3.13 -21.23
CA LYS A 110 3.35 -3.55 -19.93
C LYS A 110 2.02 -2.83 -19.62
N SER A 111 1.20 -3.43 -18.74
CA SER A 111 0.03 -2.72 -18.18
C SER A 111 0.48 -1.61 -17.24
N TYR A 112 -0.27 -0.49 -17.25
CA TYR A 112 -0.14 0.59 -16.26
C TYR A 112 -0.22 0.05 -14.82
N ASP A 113 -1.03 -0.99 -14.60
CA ASP A 113 -1.25 -1.67 -13.30
C ASP A 113 0.01 -2.30 -12.70
N THR A 114 1.12 -2.38 -13.45
CA THR A 114 2.41 -2.88 -12.96
C THR A 114 3.26 -1.79 -12.29
N MET A 115 2.85 -0.53 -12.39
CA MET A 115 3.50 0.59 -11.71
C MET A 115 2.98 0.71 -10.26
N PRO A 116 3.85 0.84 -9.24
CA PRO A 116 3.46 1.09 -7.85
C PRO A 116 2.52 2.28 -7.70
N ASN A 117 1.66 2.27 -6.67
CA ASN A 117 0.57 3.27 -6.51
C ASN A 117 1.13 4.69 -6.37
N PHE A 118 2.17 4.86 -5.55
CA PHE A 118 2.83 6.16 -5.35
C PHE A 118 3.66 6.62 -6.56
N THR A 119 4.29 5.68 -7.29
CA THR A 119 4.95 6.00 -8.57
C THR A 119 3.92 6.50 -9.59
N ALA A 120 2.77 5.84 -9.69
CA ALA A 120 1.70 6.22 -10.62
C ALA A 120 1.02 7.55 -10.24
N ALA A 121 0.79 7.80 -8.94
CA ALA A 121 0.31 9.09 -8.46
C ALA A 121 1.28 10.24 -8.80
N ASP A 122 2.59 10.02 -8.69
CA ASP A 122 3.59 11.04 -8.99
C ASP A 122 3.80 11.24 -10.50
N CYS A 123 3.72 10.17 -11.30
CA CYS A 123 3.60 10.23 -12.77
C CYS A 123 2.40 11.09 -13.20
N LEU A 124 1.23 10.85 -12.59
CA LEU A 124 0.01 11.60 -12.88
C LEU A 124 0.16 13.08 -12.48
N ARG A 125 0.78 13.36 -11.32
CA ARG A 125 1.06 14.73 -10.84
C ARG A 125 2.00 15.51 -11.76
N LEU A 126 3.04 14.87 -12.29
CA LEU A 126 4.10 15.55 -13.06
C LEU A 126 3.88 15.55 -14.57
N LEU A 127 3.33 14.47 -15.12
CA LEU A 127 3.12 14.29 -16.56
C LEU A 127 1.66 14.53 -16.98
N GLY A 128 0.71 14.32 -16.07
CA GLY A 128 -0.72 14.24 -16.42
C GLY A 128 -1.12 12.93 -17.10
N ILE A 129 -0.31 11.86 -16.93
CA ILE A 129 -0.56 10.55 -17.56
C ILE A 129 -1.12 9.57 -16.53
N GLY A 130 -2.44 9.38 -16.57
CA GLY A 130 -3.15 8.34 -15.84
C GLY A 130 -3.27 7.05 -16.66
N ARG A 131 -4.13 6.13 -16.20
CA ARG A 131 -4.40 4.87 -16.89
C ARG A 131 -4.91 5.09 -18.32
N ASN A 132 -5.85 6.02 -18.49
CA ASN A 132 -6.55 6.22 -19.76
C ASN A 132 -5.65 6.91 -20.78
N GLU A 133 -4.95 7.96 -20.35
CA GLU A 133 -3.94 8.67 -21.13
C GLU A 133 -2.79 7.73 -21.54
N TYR A 134 -2.40 6.80 -20.66
CA TYR A 134 -1.43 5.76 -21.00
C TYR A 134 -1.94 4.79 -22.07
N LEU A 135 -3.20 4.33 -21.99
CA LEU A 135 -3.78 3.44 -23.00
C LEU A 135 -3.84 4.11 -24.38
N GLU A 136 -4.21 5.39 -24.43
CA GLU A 136 -4.12 6.18 -25.66
C GLU A 136 -2.68 6.27 -26.20
N LEU A 137 -1.71 6.52 -25.33
CA LEU A 137 -0.29 6.58 -25.71
C LEU A 137 0.23 5.25 -26.24
N VAL A 138 -0.19 4.12 -25.64
CA VAL A 138 0.14 2.76 -26.14
C VAL A 138 -0.52 2.50 -27.50
N ALA A 139 -1.78 2.89 -27.71
CA ALA A 139 -2.45 2.79 -29.01
C ALA A 139 -1.71 3.60 -30.09
N LYS A 140 -1.38 4.87 -29.79
CA LYS A 140 -0.57 5.75 -30.64
C LYS A 140 0.85 5.19 -30.86
N ALA A 141 1.44 4.51 -29.88
CA ALA A 141 2.77 3.91 -29.99
C ALA A 141 2.82 2.55 -30.71
N ARG A 142 1.66 1.92 -30.96
CA ARG A 142 1.52 0.70 -31.77
C ARG A 142 1.35 0.98 -33.26
N SER A 143 0.81 2.14 -33.65
CA SER A 143 0.77 2.57 -35.05
C SER A 143 2.12 3.07 -35.57
N LEU A 144 3.08 3.36 -34.68
CA LEU A 144 4.46 3.70 -35.04
C LEU A 144 5.23 2.49 -35.59
N GLY A 145 5.91 2.68 -36.72
CA GLY A 145 6.79 1.67 -37.31
C GLY A 145 7.96 1.27 -36.39
N ARG A 146 8.44 0.03 -36.54
CA ARG A 146 9.48 -0.54 -35.66
C ARG A 146 10.81 0.22 -35.67
N ARG A 147 11.16 0.92 -36.75
CA ARG A 147 12.44 1.63 -36.90
C ARG A 147 12.35 3.01 -36.21
N GLY A 148 13.13 3.20 -35.14
CA GLY A 148 13.14 4.46 -34.37
C GLY A 148 12.05 4.59 -33.32
N ARG A 149 11.32 3.50 -33.00
CA ARG A 149 10.17 3.48 -32.06
C ARG A 149 10.46 4.22 -30.75
N SER A 150 11.62 4.00 -30.11
CA SER A 150 12.03 4.67 -28.86
C SER A 150 12.13 6.20 -28.94
N LYS A 151 12.58 6.76 -30.07
CA LYS A 151 12.64 8.21 -30.29
C LYS A 151 11.24 8.77 -30.54
N ALA A 152 10.41 8.02 -31.28
CA ALA A 152 9.04 8.41 -31.58
C ALA A 152 8.13 8.34 -30.34
N ILE A 153 8.27 7.32 -29.47
CA ILE A 153 7.59 7.25 -28.16
C ILE A 153 7.93 8.48 -27.30
N ARG A 154 9.21 8.81 -27.15
CA ARG A 154 9.64 10.03 -26.41
C ARG A 154 9.09 11.33 -27.03
N SER A 155 8.78 11.34 -28.32
CA SER A 155 8.14 12.51 -28.97
C SER A 155 6.63 12.63 -28.73
N LEU A 156 5.96 11.55 -28.32
CA LEU A 156 4.55 11.55 -27.90
C LEU A 156 4.35 11.99 -26.44
N LEU A 157 5.40 11.92 -25.61
CA LEU A 157 5.33 12.26 -24.19
C LEU A 157 5.43 13.78 -23.96
N PRO A 158 4.90 14.29 -22.84
CA PRO A 158 5.03 15.69 -22.46
C PRO A 158 6.50 16.15 -22.46
N ARG A 159 6.75 17.38 -22.91
CA ARG A 159 8.09 18.01 -22.91
C ARG A 159 8.35 18.93 -21.73
N VAL A 160 7.30 19.27 -20.99
CA VAL A 160 7.30 20.23 -19.87
C VAL A 160 6.42 19.64 -18.77
N PRO A 161 6.79 19.74 -17.47
CA PRO A 161 5.94 19.26 -16.39
C PRO A 161 4.60 20.00 -16.32
N GLN A 162 3.60 19.29 -15.82
CA GLN A 162 2.33 19.88 -15.39
C GLN A 162 2.54 20.94 -14.29
N ASN A 163 1.55 21.82 -14.11
CA ASN A 163 1.63 22.82 -13.04
C ASN A 163 1.47 22.14 -11.68
N VAL A 164 2.56 22.05 -10.91
CA VAL A 164 2.53 21.54 -9.55
C VAL A 164 1.96 22.62 -8.62
N PRO A 165 0.96 22.33 -7.78
CA PRO A 165 0.44 23.27 -6.78
C PRO A 165 1.43 23.37 -5.61
N MET A 166 2.49 24.15 -5.84
CA MET A 166 3.53 24.41 -4.85
C MET A 166 2.94 25.15 -3.63
N GLN A 167 3.46 24.84 -2.44
CA GLN A 167 3.07 25.54 -1.21
C GLN A 167 4.11 26.61 -0.84
N PRO A 168 3.70 27.76 -0.26
CA PRO A 168 4.62 28.84 0.09
C PRO A 168 5.77 28.44 1.03
N TRP A 169 5.56 27.44 1.90
CA TRP A 169 6.56 26.99 2.88
C TRP A 169 7.57 25.97 2.32
N TRP A 170 7.42 25.52 1.07
CA TRP A 170 8.35 24.61 0.42
C TRP A 170 9.69 25.31 0.10
N ARG A 171 10.73 24.52 -0.20
CA ARG A 171 12.07 25.01 -0.52
C ARG A 171 12.34 24.90 -2.01
N ILE A 172 12.94 25.95 -2.57
CA ILE A 172 13.42 25.99 -3.94
C ILE A 172 14.94 25.79 -3.92
N GLU A 173 15.38 24.78 -4.66
CA GLU A 173 16.77 24.38 -4.81
C GLU A 173 17.23 24.59 -6.25
N LEU A 174 18.45 25.11 -6.43
CA LEU A 174 19.06 25.21 -7.75
C LEU A 174 19.34 23.82 -8.33
N GLY A 175 18.99 23.60 -9.60
CA GLY A 175 19.35 22.42 -10.37
C GLY A 175 20.79 22.49 -10.91
N TYR A 176 21.04 21.80 -12.01
CA TYR A 176 22.30 21.93 -12.77
C TYR A 176 22.08 22.85 -13.97
N VAL A 177 22.45 24.13 -13.79
CA VAL A 177 22.27 25.22 -14.76
C VAL A 177 23.58 25.43 -15.54
N LEU A 178 23.47 25.56 -16.86
CA LEU A 178 24.56 25.91 -17.77
C LEU A 178 24.39 27.34 -18.31
N GLU A 179 25.46 27.97 -18.78
CA GLU A 179 25.41 29.29 -19.43
C GLU A 179 24.40 29.37 -20.58
N GLU A 180 24.22 28.26 -21.32
CA GLU A 180 23.24 28.16 -22.41
C GLU A 180 21.78 28.23 -21.90
N ASP A 181 21.53 27.75 -20.68
CA ASP A 181 20.21 27.81 -20.05
C ASP A 181 19.85 29.22 -19.54
N VAL A 182 20.86 30.05 -19.29
CA VAL A 182 20.71 31.42 -18.76
C VAL A 182 20.40 32.42 -19.88
N LYS A 183 20.98 32.26 -21.07
CA LYS A 183 20.75 33.14 -22.24
C LYS A 183 19.28 33.43 -22.58
N PRO A 184 18.32 32.48 -22.49
CA PRO A 184 16.90 32.71 -22.76
C PRO A 184 16.06 33.06 -21.52
N LEU A 185 16.68 33.49 -20.41
CA LEU A 185 15.97 33.93 -19.20
C LEU A 185 15.73 35.44 -19.21
N SER A 186 14.65 35.84 -18.54
CA SER A 186 14.39 37.24 -18.18
C SER A 186 15.28 37.68 -17.01
N GLU A 187 15.52 38.99 -16.87
CA GLU A 187 16.36 39.55 -15.79
C GLU A 187 15.87 39.13 -14.39
N SER A 188 14.56 38.97 -14.21
CA SER A 188 13.96 38.52 -12.94
C SER A 188 14.10 37.00 -12.70
N GLU A 189 14.11 36.17 -13.76
CA GLU A 189 14.48 34.75 -13.66
C GLU A 189 15.97 34.59 -13.31
N VAL A 190 16.86 35.41 -13.90
CA VAL A 190 18.30 35.43 -13.58
C VAL A 190 18.53 35.86 -12.14
N ALA A 191 17.91 36.95 -11.68
CA ALA A 191 18.05 37.42 -10.29
C ALA A 191 17.63 36.36 -9.25
N VAL A 192 16.62 35.52 -9.54
CA VAL A 192 16.25 34.40 -8.67
C VAL A 192 17.30 33.28 -8.69
N ILE A 193 17.93 33.01 -9.83
CA ILE A 193 19.06 32.06 -9.92
C ILE A 193 20.27 32.57 -9.13
N ASP A 194 20.63 33.85 -9.28
CA ASP A 194 21.76 34.46 -8.55
C ASP A 194 21.54 34.37 -7.03
N VAL A 195 20.33 34.68 -6.55
CA VAL A 195 19.95 34.52 -5.13
C VAL A 195 20.08 33.05 -4.67
N LEU A 196 19.73 32.08 -5.51
CA LEU A 196 19.88 30.64 -5.21
C LEU A 196 21.34 30.17 -5.25
N ILE A 197 22.22 30.84 -5.99
CA ILE A 197 23.68 30.60 -6.00
C ILE A 197 24.29 31.19 -4.72
N ASP A 198 24.04 32.47 -4.45
CA ASP A 198 24.67 33.23 -3.35
C ASP A 198 24.20 32.80 -1.96
N ARG A 199 22.89 32.56 -1.81
CA ARG A 199 22.25 32.29 -0.51
C ARG A 199 21.78 30.85 -0.36
N GLY A 200 21.96 30.03 -1.40
CA GLY A 200 21.46 28.65 -1.44
C GLY A 200 19.93 28.58 -1.41
N SER A 201 19.44 27.43 -0.92
CA SER A 201 18.02 27.07 -0.78
C SER A 201 17.12 28.19 -0.24
N GLN A 202 16.16 28.68 -1.03
CA GLN A 202 15.19 29.71 -0.61
C GLN A 202 13.82 29.12 -0.28
N THR A 203 13.02 29.84 0.50
CA THR A 203 11.60 29.52 0.74
C THR A 203 10.77 29.96 -0.47
N ALA A 204 9.89 29.11 -0.98
CA ALA A 204 9.14 29.38 -2.22
C ALA A 204 8.31 30.67 -2.09
N GLY A 205 7.62 30.84 -0.96
CA GLY A 205 6.75 31.97 -0.64
C GLY A 205 7.42 33.33 -0.52
N THR A 206 8.76 33.40 -0.44
CA THR A 206 9.51 34.68 -0.44
C THR A 206 9.93 35.11 -1.84
N LEU A 207 9.70 34.27 -2.86
CA LEU A 207 9.99 34.52 -4.28
C LEU A 207 8.69 34.74 -5.07
N ASP A 208 8.76 35.27 -6.28
CA ASP A 208 7.58 35.32 -7.16
C ASP A 208 7.19 33.91 -7.64
N TYR A 209 5.95 33.50 -7.32
CA TYR A 209 5.33 32.27 -7.81
C TYR A 209 5.49 32.06 -9.32
N ASN A 210 5.31 33.10 -10.14
CA ASN A 210 5.35 32.97 -11.60
C ASN A 210 6.78 32.68 -12.11
N ILE A 211 7.79 33.31 -11.49
CA ILE A 211 9.20 33.06 -11.81
C ILE A 211 9.60 31.65 -11.35
N VAL A 212 9.26 31.26 -10.12
CA VAL A 212 9.52 29.91 -9.59
C VAL A 212 8.88 28.84 -10.48
N LYS A 213 7.63 29.05 -10.92
CA LYS A 213 6.89 28.19 -11.85
C LYS A 213 7.56 28.10 -13.22
N SER A 214 8.07 29.21 -13.76
CA SER A 214 8.83 29.21 -15.02
C SER A 214 10.12 28.41 -14.90
N LEU A 215 10.96 28.73 -13.91
CA LEU A 215 12.23 28.05 -13.65
C LEU A 215 12.05 26.54 -13.40
N TYR A 216 11.00 26.16 -12.68
CA TYR A 216 10.65 24.75 -12.44
C TYR A 216 10.21 24.04 -13.74
N ARG A 217 9.41 24.70 -14.58
CA ARG A 217 9.01 24.17 -15.90
C ARG A 217 10.19 24.03 -16.87
N ARG A 218 11.19 24.92 -16.79
CA ARG A 218 12.47 24.80 -17.51
C ARG A 218 13.42 23.74 -16.91
N GLY A 219 13.13 23.22 -15.72
CA GLY A 219 13.98 22.23 -15.02
C GLY A 219 15.24 22.81 -14.37
N LEU A 220 15.33 24.14 -14.24
CA LEU A 220 16.49 24.85 -13.69
C LEU A 220 16.49 24.88 -12.16
N VAL A 221 15.33 24.71 -11.54
CA VAL A 221 15.16 24.53 -10.10
C VAL A 221 14.35 23.27 -9.82
N TYR A 222 14.54 22.69 -8.64
CA TYR A 222 13.67 21.65 -8.09
C TYR A 222 13.14 22.06 -6.72
N VAL A 223 12.12 21.33 -6.27
CA VAL A 223 11.37 21.65 -5.05
C VAL A 223 11.69 20.60 -3.99
N ASP A 224 12.10 21.04 -2.81
CA ASP A 224 12.12 20.22 -1.60
C ASP A 224 10.97 20.57 -0.65
N VAL A 225 10.51 19.58 0.11
CA VAL A 225 9.38 19.70 1.05
C VAL A 225 9.91 19.36 2.45
N PRO A 226 10.35 20.35 3.23
CA PRO A 226 11.11 20.13 4.46
C PRO A 226 10.18 19.64 5.58
N ILE A 227 10.47 18.47 6.16
CA ILE A 227 9.72 17.92 7.29
C ILE A 227 10.63 17.75 8.51
N THR A 228 10.23 18.30 9.64
CA THR A 228 10.91 18.15 10.93
C THR A 228 10.35 16.98 11.73
N ALA A 229 11.06 16.55 12.79
CA ALA A 229 10.55 15.53 13.70
C ALA A 229 9.40 16.01 14.60
N ALA A 230 9.22 17.33 14.75
CA ALA A 230 8.17 17.93 15.57
C ALA A 230 6.87 18.21 14.78
N ASP A 231 6.94 18.17 13.44
CA ASP A 231 5.80 18.46 12.57
C ASP A 231 4.64 17.49 12.84
N LYS A 232 3.42 18.00 12.69
CA LYS A 232 2.18 17.23 12.79
C LYS A 232 1.43 17.34 11.49
N VAL A 233 0.93 16.21 11.00
CA VAL A 233 0.29 16.12 9.68
C VAL A 233 -1.06 15.43 9.77
N SER A 234 -2.02 15.92 8.99
CA SER A 234 -3.31 15.28 8.76
C SER A 234 -3.36 14.62 7.39
N VAL A 235 -4.10 13.53 7.27
CA VAL A 235 -4.39 12.85 6.00
C VAL A 235 -5.88 13.04 5.72
N PRO A 236 -6.27 13.99 4.85
CA PRO A 236 -7.66 14.14 4.43
C PRO A 236 -8.11 12.91 3.60
N PRO A 237 -9.43 12.74 3.38
CA PRO A 237 -9.95 11.73 2.47
C PRO A 237 -9.28 11.80 1.09
N LEU A 238 -8.74 10.68 0.63
CA LEU A 238 -7.94 10.60 -0.59
C LEU A 238 -8.82 10.85 -1.83
N LYS A 239 -8.59 11.95 -2.54
CA LYS A 239 -9.31 12.30 -3.78
C LYS A 239 -8.48 11.89 -5.00
N GLY A 240 -9.01 10.95 -5.78
CA GLY A 240 -8.40 10.45 -7.02
C GLY A 240 -7.04 9.76 -6.84
N PHE A 241 -6.88 9.01 -5.75
CA PHE A 241 -5.73 8.14 -5.55
C PHE A 241 -5.65 7.04 -6.62
N VAL A 242 -4.43 6.73 -7.08
CA VAL A 242 -4.20 5.74 -8.13
C VAL A 242 -4.00 4.36 -7.52
N MET A 243 -5.01 3.49 -7.69
CA MET A 243 -4.99 2.10 -7.20
C MET A 243 -4.53 1.14 -8.30
N ASN A 244 -3.24 0.79 -8.30
CA ASN A 244 -2.64 -0.25 -9.13
C ASN A 244 -2.38 -1.52 -8.29
N ARG A 245 -1.70 -2.52 -8.86
CA ARG A 245 -1.29 -3.73 -8.11
C ARG A 245 0.00 -3.46 -7.37
N VAL A 246 -0.02 -3.67 -6.04
CA VAL A 246 1.15 -3.52 -5.17
C VAL A 246 2.31 -4.38 -5.68
N ALA A 247 3.41 -3.74 -6.08
CA ALA A 247 4.57 -4.41 -6.66
C ALA A 247 5.54 -4.98 -5.60
N GLY A 248 5.35 -4.61 -4.33
CA GLY A 248 6.18 -5.06 -3.22
C GLY A 248 7.48 -4.25 -3.05
N ASP A 249 7.48 -2.98 -3.46
CA ASP A 249 8.58 -2.05 -3.15
C ASP A 249 8.71 -1.86 -1.63
N TYR A 250 9.95 -1.84 -1.14
CA TYR A 250 10.29 -1.56 0.25
C TYR A 250 9.76 -0.20 0.70
N PHE A 251 9.89 0.84 -0.14
CA PHE A 251 9.46 2.18 0.22
C PHE A 251 7.93 2.31 0.18
N GLU A 252 7.26 1.75 -0.82
CA GLU A 252 5.80 1.63 -0.86
C GLU A 252 5.25 0.91 0.39
N THR A 253 5.89 -0.17 0.82
CA THR A 253 5.54 -0.89 2.06
C THR A 253 5.71 -0.02 3.30
N LEU A 254 6.74 0.83 3.36
CA LEU A 254 6.91 1.80 4.44
C LEU A 254 5.80 2.87 4.40
N LEU A 255 5.46 3.40 3.22
CA LEU A 255 4.40 4.39 3.06
C LEU A 255 3.10 3.86 3.68
N TYR A 256 2.58 2.69 3.28
CA TYR A 256 1.35 2.15 3.90
C TYR A 256 1.43 2.02 5.43
N LYS A 257 2.59 1.69 6.01
CA LYS A 257 2.76 1.65 7.48
C LYS A 257 2.68 3.03 8.12
N VAL A 258 3.22 4.05 7.48
CA VAL A 258 3.15 5.45 7.91
C VAL A 258 1.70 5.94 7.80
N PHE A 259 1.01 5.70 6.67
CA PHE A 259 -0.40 6.06 6.46
C PHE A 259 -1.35 5.58 7.58
N VAL A 260 -1.31 4.28 7.92
CA VAL A 260 -2.15 3.70 9.00
C VAL A 260 -1.88 4.35 10.36
N SER A 261 -0.65 4.84 10.56
CA SER A 261 -0.12 5.24 11.87
C SER A 261 -0.12 6.75 12.12
N ILE A 262 -0.26 7.57 11.07
CA ILE A 262 -0.42 9.04 11.16
C ILE A 262 -1.62 9.40 12.04
N ASP A 263 -1.49 10.50 12.76
CA ASP A 263 -2.51 11.08 13.62
C ASP A 263 -2.19 12.56 13.87
N GLU A 264 -3.20 13.42 13.83
CA GLU A 264 -3.04 14.88 13.87
C GLU A 264 -2.36 15.40 15.14
N HIS A 265 -2.34 14.60 16.21
CA HIS A 265 -1.72 14.99 17.48
C HIS A 265 -0.30 14.43 17.67
N THR A 266 0.12 13.45 16.85
CA THR A 266 1.41 12.76 16.99
C THR A 266 2.49 13.43 16.11
N GLY A 267 3.66 13.70 16.67
CA GLY A 267 4.80 14.21 15.90
C GLY A 267 5.47 13.16 15.00
N VAL A 268 6.10 13.56 13.90
CA VAL A 268 6.83 12.65 12.98
C VAL A 268 7.90 11.81 13.71
N GLY A 269 8.57 12.36 14.72
CA GLY A 269 9.54 11.63 15.56
C GLY A 269 8.91 10.56 16.45
N GLU A 270 7.76 10.86 17.05
CA GLU A 270 7.01 9.90 17.87
C GLU A 270 6.46 8.76 17.00
N LEU A 271 5.98 9.10 15.80
CA LEU A 271 5.53 8.14 14.79
C LEU A 271 6.64 7.16 14.39
N ALA A 272 7.86 7.66 14.17
CA ALA A 272 9.03 6.83 13.90
C ALA A 272 9.37 5.88 15.06
N ALA A 273 9.28 6.36 16.31
CA ALA A 273 9.51 5.54 17.50
C ALA A 273 8.45 4.42 17.66
N VAL A 274 7.17 4.70 17.41
CA VAL A 274 6.09 3.69 17.43
C VAL A 274 6.31 2.61 16.37
N LEU A 275 6.67 3.04 15.14
CA LEU A 275 6.93 2.14 14.01
C LEU A 275 8.26 1.36 14.13
N GLN A 276 9.20 1.85 14.94
CA GLN A 276 10.61 1.44 14.95
C GLN A 276 11.26 1.49 13.56
N VAL A 277 11.10 2.64 12.92
CA VAL A 277 11.75 2.99 11.65
C VAL A 277 12.64 4.22 11.89
N ASP A 278 13.70 4.38 11.11
CA ASP A 278 14.52 5.59 11.12
C ASP A 278 13.64 6.84 10.89
N CYS A 279 13.82 7.86 11.74
CA CYS A 279 13.07 9.11 11.65
C CYS A 279 13.26 9.79 10.29
N GLU A 280 14.43 9.68 9.68
CA GLU A 280 14.68 10.25 8.35
C GLU A 280 13.83 9.58 7.25
N LEU A 281 13.58 8.27 7.34
CA LEU A 281 12.70 7.58 6.40
C LEU A 281 11.23 7.97 6.59
N VAL A 282 10.80 8.24 7.83
CA VAL A 282 9.43 8.72 8.11
C VAL A 282 9.25 10.16 7.66
N LYS A 283 10.25 11.04 7.84
CA LYS A 283 10.26 12.39 7.25
C LYS A 283 10.14 12.35 5.73
N GLN A 284 10.87 11.45 5.06
CA GLN A 284 10.79 11.27 3.61
C GLN A 284 9.39 10.80 3.16
N ALA A 285 8.78 9.86 3.89
CA ALA A 285 7.41 9.42 3.65
C ALA A 285 6.39 10.57 3.76
N VAL A 286 6.48 11.37 4.84
CA VAL A 286 5.59 12.52 5.06
C VAL A 286 5.84 13.64 4.05
N SER A 287 7.10 13.90 3.69
CA SER A 287 7.49 14.86 2.64
C SER A 287 6.89 14.49 1.29
N LEU A 288 6.89 13.19 0.94
CA LEU A 288 6.21 12.69 -0.24
C LEU A 288 4.68 12.90 -0.17
N TYR A 289 4.04 12.63 0.97
CA TYR A 289 2.59 12.83 1.10
C TYR A 289 2.18 14.29 0.93
N CYS A 290 2.93 15.23 1.52
CA CYS A 290 2.70 16.65 1.29
C CYS A 290 2.94 17.04 -0.18
N ARG A 291 3.95 16.45 -0.84
CA ARG A 291 4.23 16.67 -2.27
C ARG A 291 3.14 16.11 -3.21
N LEU A 292 2.50 15.00 -2.83
CA LEU A 292 1.42 14.35 -3.57
C LEU A 292 0.02 14.91 -3.25
N GLY A 293 -0.11 15.77 -2.23
CA GLY A 293 -1.39 16.28 -1.74
C GLY A 293 -2.18 15.27 -0.90
N PHE A 294 -1.54 14.21 -0.41
CA PHE A 294 -2.16 13.19 0.46
C PHE A 294 -2.09 13.54 1.96
N ALA A 295 -1.24 14.49 2.35
CA ALA A 295 -1.16 14.96 3.73
C ALA A 295 -0.90 16.46 3.80
N ASN A 296 -1.48 17.13 4.79
CA ASN A 296 -1.28 18.55 5.05
C ASN A 296 -0.45 18.72 6.33
N ASN A 297 0.54 19.63 6.31
CA ASN A 297 1.19 20.08 7.53
C ASN A 297 0.23 21.01 8.28
N LEU A 298 -0.05 20.71 9.54
CA LEU A 298 -0.98 21.47 10.38
C LEU A 298 -0.40 22.82 10.84
N HIS A 299 0.94 22.89 10.95
CA HIS A 299 1.67 24.07 11.38
C HIS A 299 2.86 24.31 10.43
N PRO A 300 2.60 24.68 9.16
CA PRO A 300 3.67 24.96 8.21
C PRO A 300 4.52 26.14 8.70
N PRO A 301 5.84 26.13 8.45
CA PRO A 301 6.71 27.25 8.82
C PRO A 301 6.21 28.59 8.24
N PRO A 302 6.20 29.68 9.03
CA PRO A 302 5.75 30.98 8.56
C PRO A 302 6.68 31.52 7.48
N VAL A 303 6.10 32.05 6.40
CA VAL A 303 6.84 32.71 5.32
C VAL A 303 6.97 34.20 5.65
N SER A 304 8.20 34.70 5.67
CA SER A 304 8.48 36.12 5.95
C SER A 304 9.70 36.63 5.14
N PRO A 305 9.55 37.71 4.35
CA PRO A 305 8.30 38.35 3.94
C PRO A 305 7.54 37.48 2.89
N PRO A 306 6.20 37.37 2.95
CA PRO A 306 5.44 36.70 1.91
C PRO A 306 5.34 37.56 0.64
N HIS A 307 5.61 36.97 -0.52
CA HIS A 307 5.48 37.64 -1.82
C HIS A 307 3.99 37.64 -2.27
N PRO A 308 3.44 38.78 -2.76
CA PRO A 308 2.00 38.92 -2.99
C PRO A 308 1.41 37.93 -3.99
N SER A 309 2.17 37.51 -5.01
CA SER A 309 1.70 36.57 -6.05
C SER A 309 1.31 35.18 -5.55
N TRP A 310 1.64 34.82 -4.31
CA TRP A 310 1.18 33.56 -3.70
C TRP A 310 -0.28 33.59 -3.25
N SER A 311 -0.86 34.76 -2.98
CA SER A 311 -2.27 34.89 -2.57
C SER A 311 -3.21 34.40 -3.67
N ASP A 312 -2.93 34.82 -4.92
CA ASP A 312 -3.70 34.43 -6.10
C ASP A 312 -3.36 33.00 -6.56
N ALA A 313 -2.11 32.57 -6.37
CA ALA A 313 -1.68 31.22 -6.72
C ALA A 313 -2.34 30.15 -5.85
N VAL A 314 -2.43 30.37 -4.53
CA VAL A 314 -3.04 29.41 -3.59
C VAL A 314 -4.55 29.29 -3.80
N THR A 315 -5.24 30.38 -4.14
CA THR A 315 -6.68 30.38 -4.44
C THR A 315 -7.01 29.79 -5.82
N THR A 316 -6.15 30.01 -6.83
CA THR A 316 -6.39 29.53 -8.21
C THR A 316 -5.91 28.08 -8.44
N HIS A 317 -5.00 27.56 -7.61
CA HIS A 317 -4.40 26.22 -7.79
C HIS A 317 -4.83 25.19 -6.73
N THR A 318 -5.99 25.36 -6.11
CA THR A 318 -6.74 24.21 -5.57
C THR A 318 -6.89 23.19 -6.69
N HIS A 319 -6.37 21.97 -6.46
CA HIS A 319 -6.36 20.91 -7.46
C HIS A 319 -7.75 20.76 -8.12
N PRO A 320 -7.88 20.76 -9.46
CA PRO A 320 -8.99 20.01 -10.05
C PRO A 320 -8.86 18.59 -9.51
N PRO A 321 -9.90 18.02 -8.86
CA PRO A 321 -9.77 16.74 -8.20
C PRO A 321 -9.28 15.71 -9.23
N TYR A 322 -8.21 15.00 -8.88
CA TYR A 322 -7.68 13.90 -9.69
C TYR A 322 -8.86 13.04 -10.14
N ARG A 323 -9.06 12.93 -11.46
CA ARG A 323 -10.24 12.25 -12.02
C ARG A 323 -10.35 10.86 -11.39
N GLN A 324 -11.51 10.54 -10.82
CA GLN A 324 -11.75 9.24 -10.22
C GLN A 324 -11.74 8.17 -11.32
N ILE A 325 -10.60 7.51 -11.50
CA ILE A 325 -10.52 6.28 -12.29
C ILE A 325 -11.02 5.16 -11.39
N THR A 326 -12.34 4.98 -11.38
CA THR A 326 -12.96 3.74 -10.89
C THR A 326 -12.28 2.59 -11.63
N PRO A 327 -11.83 1.51 -10.96
CA PRO A 327 -11.49 0.28 -11.67
C PRO A 327 -12.76 -0.16 -12.38
N LEU A 328 -12.78 -0.06 -13.71
CA LEU A 328 -13.99 -0.35 -14.48
C LEU A 328 -14.47 -1.76 -14.13
N THR A 329 -15.71 -1.84 -13.66
CA THR A 329 -16.50 -3.06 -13.74
C THR A 329 -16.42 -3.56 -15.17
N PHE A 330 -16.01 -4.82 -15.35
CA PHE A 330 -16.11 -5.50 -16.64
C PHE A 330 -17.59 -5.68 -16.96
N ASP A 331 -18.16 -4.70 -17.64
CA ASP A 331 -19.49 -4.76 -18.23
C ASP A 331 -19.33 -4.91 -19.75
N PRO A 332 -19.59 -6.10 -20.33
CA PRO A 332 -19.24 -6.39 -21.72
C PRO A 332 -20.27 -5.90 -22.76
N GLY A 333 -21.15 -4.93 -22.42
CA GLY A 333 -22.28 -4.57 -23.28
C GLY A 333 -22.92 -3.20 -23.07
N VAL A 334 -22.13 -2.13 -22.90
CA VAL A 334 -22.65 -0.74 -22.91
C VAL A 334 -22.03 0.04 -24.07
N ASP A 335 -22.88 0.55 -24.96
CA ASP A 335 -22.47 1.28 -26.17
C ASP A 335 -21.88 2.69 -25.87
N GLU A 336 -20.94 3.13 -26.71
CA GLU A 336 -20.09 4.32 -26.53
C GLU A 336 -20.80 5.69 -26.53
N GLU A 337 -22.09 5.78 -26.88
CA GLU A 337 -22.73 7.06 -27.25
C GLU A 337 -23.33 7.89 -26.09
N THR A 338 -23.22 7.47 -24.83
CA THR A 338 -23.79 8.22 -23.67
C THR A 338 -22.79 9.05 -22.85
N LEU A 339 -21.53 9.19 -23.31
CA LEU A 339 -20.51 10.03 -22.66
C LEU A 339 -20.68 11.54 -22.95
N GLN A 340 -21.85 12.11 -22.65
CA GLN A 340 -22.02 13.56 -22.65
C GLN A 340 -21.48 14.17 -21.35
N MET A 341 -20.47 15.02 -21.47
CA MET A 341 -19.85 15.73 -20.35
C MET A 341 -20.67 16.95 -19.95
N GLU A 342 -20.98 17.09 -18.67
CA GLU A 342 -21.26 18.40 -18.05
C GLU A 342 -20.18 18.76 -17.01
N PRO A 343 -19.70 20.03 -17.00
CA PRO A 343 -18.78 20.51 -15.99
C PRO A 343 -19.55 20.92 -14.71
N VAL A 344 -19.42 20.13 -13.64
CA VAL A 344 -19.97 20.50 -12.33
C VAL A 344 -19.11 21.62 -11.71
N LEU A 345 -19.63 22.86 -11.77
CA LEU A 345 -19.11 24.00 -11.02
C LEU A 345 -19.40 23.81 -9.53
N LEU A 346 -18.38 23.38 -8.77
CA LEU A 346 -18.46 23.34 -7.31
C LEU A 346 -18.17 24.72 -6.73
N LYS A 347 -19.15 25.26 -6.00
CA LYS A 347 -18.95 26.41 -5.09
C LYS A 347 -18.09 25.99 -3.88
N ASP A 348 -17.59 27.00 -3.18
CA ASP A 348 -16.60 26.90 -2.10
C ASP A 348 -16.83 25.75 -1.12
N ALA A 349 -15.72 25.10 -0.75
CA ALA A 349 -15.72 24.14 0.35
C ALA A 349 -16.12 24.84 1.66
N PRO A 350 -17.13 24.34 2.40
CA PRO A 350 -17.42 24.89 3.72
C PRO A 350 -16.24 24.62 4.65
N SER A 351 -15.59 25.70 5.10
CA SER A 351 -14.60 25.62 6.17
C SER A 351 -15.25 25.03 7.42
N THR A 352 -14.83 23.84 7.84
CA THR A 352 -15.33 23.18 9.06
C THR A 352 -14.76 23.78 10.35
N SER A 353 -14.11 24.94 10.28
CA SER A 353 -13.81 25.78 11.44
C SER A 353 -14.91 26.85 11.59
N LYS A 354 -15.53 26.89 12.78
CA LYS A 354 -16.67 27.75 13.18
C LYS A 354 -18.08 27.30 12.74
N GLN A 355 -18.49 26.11 13.18
CA GLN A 355 -19.86 25.99 13.71
C GLN A 355 -19.77 25.75 15.22
N MET A 356 -20.24 26.73 16.00
CA MET A 356 -20.38 26.60 17.44
C MET A 356 -21.56 25.67 17.71
N HIS A 357 -21.27 24.40 17.96
CA HIS A 357 -22.20 23.53 18.67
C HIS A 357 -21.85 23.60 20.15
N GLU A 358 -22.82 24.02 20.96
CA GLU A 358 -22.68 24.10 22.41
C GLU A 358 -22.26 22.74 22.97
N THR A 359 -21.06 22.69 23.52
CA THR A 359 -20.52 21.48 24.13
C THR A 359 -21.09 21.39 25.54
N PRO A 360 -21.69 20.25 25.95
CA PRO A 360 -21.89 19.99 27.37
C PRO A 360 -20.49 19.91 28.00
N GLU A 361 -20.15 20.83 28.90
CA GLU A 361 -18.84 20.85 29.55
C GLU A 361 -18.63 19.56 30.35
N GLY A 362 -17.78 18.67 29.81
CA GLY A 362 -17.59 17.33 30.36
C GLY A 362 -16.37 16.64 29.76
N SER A 363 -15.24 16.71 30.47
CA SER A 363 -13.97 16.01 30.18
C SER A 363 -13.19 16.44 28.93
N GLY A 364 -12.59 17.63 28.99
CA GLY A 364 -11.41 18.00 28.17
C GLY A 364 -10.15 17.21 28.59
N GLY A 365 -10.16 15.90 28.41
CA GLY A 365 -9.05 15.01 28.74
C GLY A 365 -8.54 14.26 27.51
N GLY A 366 -7.22 14.27 27.29
CA GLY A 366 -6.54 13.53 26.21
C GLY A 366 -6.58 12.01 26.42
N GLY A 367 -7.76 11.41 26.32
CA GLY A 367 -7.98 9.98 26.46
C GLY A 367 -7.65 9.20 25.18
N ARG A 368 -7.09 8.00 25.35
CA ARG A 368 -6.84 7.08 24.22
C ARG A 368 -8.13 6.79 23.46
N ARG A 369 -8.05 6.78 22.13
CA ARG A 369 -9.17 6.63 21.17
C ARG A 369 -9.84 5.24 21.27
N VAL A 370 -11.03 5.09 20.72
CA VAL A 370 -11.68 3.78 20.48
C VAL A 370 -11.51 3.40 19.02
N ALA A 371 -11.05 2.18 18.77
CA ALA A 371 -10.91 1.65 17.41
C ALA A 371 -12.17 0.86 17.01
N VAL A 372 -12.90 1.30 16.00
CA VAL A 372 -13.93 0.46 15.34
C VAL A 372 -13.25 -0.32 14.22
N LEU A 373 -13.17 -1.64 14.41
CA LEU A 373 -12.53 -2.56 13.47
C LEU A 373 -13.49 -2.91 12.34
N PHE A 374 -12.97 -2.85 11.12
CA PHE A 374 -13.62 -3.35 9.90
C PHE A 374 -12.65 -4.18 9.07
N ASP A 375 -13.16 -4.85 8.04
CA ASP A 375 -12.38 -5.61 7.06
C ASP A 375 -12.55 -5.04 5.65
N SER A 376 -11.76 -5.52 4.70
CA SER A 376 -11.78 -5.01 3.32
C SER A 376 -13.13 -5.16 2.60
N THR A 377 -14.06 -5.99 3.09
CA THR A 377 -15.39 -6.15 2.46
C THR A 377 -16.23 -4.89 2.63
N LEU A 378 -16.16 -4.21 3.79
CA LEU A 378 -16.87 -2.94 4.02
C LEU A 378 -16.41 -1.87 3.02
N ALA A 379 -15.10 -1.70 2.85
CA ALA A 379 -14.55 -0.72 1.93
C ALA A 379 -14.88 -1.08 0.47
N ALA A 380 -14.83 -2.37 0.09
CA ALA A 380 -15.25 -2.83 -1.22
C ALA A 380 -16.73 -2.53 -1.51
N TYR A 381 -17.63 -2.77 -0.55
CA TYR A 381 -19.05 -2.46 -0.68
C TYR A 381 -19.32 -0.95 -0.86
N LEU A 382 -18.56 -0.09 -0.16
CA LEU A 382 -18.63 1.36 -0.33
C LEU A 382 -18.01 1.86 -1.65
N MET A 383 -17.15 1.08 -2.32
CA MET A 383 -16.63 1.40 -3.65
C MET A 383 -17.52 0.88 -4.79
N MET A 384 -18.13 -0.30 -4.62
CA MET A 384 -18.96 -0.96 -5.64
C MET A 384 -20.40 -0.45 -5.71
N GLY A 385 -20.93 0.14 -4.63
CA GLY A 385 -22.23 0.80 -4.68
C GLY A 385 -22.25 1.99 -5.64
N ASN A 386 -23.42 2.26 -6.24
CA ASN A 386 -23.66 3.48 -7.02
C ASN A 386 -23.81 4.70 -6.07
N LEU A 387 -22.69 5.08 -5.46
CA LEU A 387 -22.59 6.03 -4.37
C LEU A 387 -21.90 7.33 -4.82
N SER A 388 -22.07 8.41 -4.04
CA SER A 388 -21.50 9.72 -4.36
C SER A 388 -19.97 9.64 -4.57
N PRO A 389 -19.39 10.48 -5.45
CA PRO A 389 -17.94 10.49 -5.66
C PRO A 389 -17.17 10.82 -4.36
N ASP A 390 -17.72 11.66 -3.48
CA ASP A 390 -17.11 11.93 -2.17
C ASP A 390 -17.19 10.72 -1.23
N LEU A 391 -18.29 9.93 -1.23
CA LEU A 391 -18.33 8.66 -0.49
C LEU A 391 -17.32 7.65 -1.02
N LYS A 392 -17.11 7.60 -2.35
CA LYS A 392 -16.05 6.78 -2.96
C LYS A 392 -14.65 7.23 -2.53
N SER A 393 -14.41 8.53 -2.35
CA SER A 393 -13.15 9.03 -1.78
C SER A 393 -12.92 8.53 -0.35
N HIS A 394 -13.95 8.55 0.51
CA HIS A 394 -13.86 7.93 1.83
C HIS A 394 -13.65 6.40 1.75
N ALA A 395 -14.32 5.70 0.83
CA ALA A 395 -14.18 4.26 0.65
C ALA A 395 -12.76 3.86 0.21
N VAL A 396 -12.16 4.59 -0.73
CA VAL A 396 -10.76 4.45 -1.14
C VAL A 396 -9.82 4.75 0.03
N THR A 397 -10.12 5.74 0.87
CA THR A 397 -9.33 6.03 2.09
C THR A 397 -9.39 4.85 3.07
N LEU A 398 -10.58 4.32 3.35
CA LEU A 398 -10.79 3.14 4.20
C LEU A 398 -10.10 1.89 3.65
N PHE A 399 -9.94 1.77 2.32
CA PHE A 399 -9.20 0.69 1.69
C PHE A 399 -7.69 0.94 1.72
N GLU A 400 -7.17 1.99 1.07
CA GLU A 400 -5.74 2.21 0.87
C GLU A 400 -5.01 2.67 2.14
N VAL A 401 -5.54 3.68 2.86
CA VAL A 401 -4.96 4.15 4.14
C VAL A 401 -5.27 3.15 5.25
N GLY A 402 -6.45 2.52 5.23
CA GLY A 402 -6.88 1.59 6.28
C GLY A 402 -7.20 2.23 7.63
N LYS A 403 -7.21 3.57 7.71
CA LYS A 403 -7.62 4.37 8.87
C LYS A 403 -8.51 5.52 8.39
N LEU A 404 -9.54 5.86 9.17
CA LEU A 404 -10.24 7.14 9.12
C LEU A 404 -10.44 7.64 10.54
N SER A 405 -9.94 8.83 10.87
CA SER A 405 -9.94 9.36 12.24
C SER A 405 -11.24 10.09 12.60
N ASP A 406 -11.49 10.27 13.90
CA ASP A 406 -12.72 10.92 14.43
C ASP A 406 -13.05 12.25 13.76
N GLU A 407 -12.04 13.03 13.39
CA GLU A 407 -12.14 14.35 12.78
C GLU A 407 -12.72 14.27 11.36
N SER A 408 -12.45 13.18 10.63
CA SER A 408 -12.97 12.92 9.28
C SER A 408 -14.32 12.17 9.27
N LEU A 409 -14.84 11.76 10.43
CA LEU A 409 -16.12 11.04 10.52
C LEU A 409 -17.35 11.92 10.28
N ASP A 410 -17.26 13.24 10.47
CA ASP A 410 -18.38 14.15 10.16
C ASP A 410 -18.63 14.22 8.64
N SER A 411 -17.57 14.39 7.84
CA SER A 411 -17.67 14.32 6.37
C SER A 411 -18.17 12.96 5.88
N LEU A 412 -17.69 11.85 6.46
CA LEU A 412 -18.20 10.51 6.10
C LEU A 412 -19.69 10.37 6.44
N LEU A 413 -20.14 10.87 7.59
CA LEU A 413 -21.55 10.79 7.98
C LEU A 413 -22.45 11.60 7.04
N LEU A 414 -22.02 12.80 6.62
CA LEU A 414 -22.74 13.62 5.64
C LEU A 414 -22.86 12.92 4.28
N GLU A 415 -21.82 12.20 3.82
CA GLU A 415 -21.92 11.40 2.60
C GLU A 415 -22.78 10.15 2.76
N LEU A 416 -22.72 9.48 3.92
CA LEU A 416 -23.57 8.34 4.23
C LEU A 416 -25.06 8.73 4.38
N ASP A 417 -25.38 9.97 4.75
CA ASP A 417 -26.76 10.47 4.80
C ASP A 417 -27.43 10.56 3.43
N LYS A 418 -26.65 10.86 2.38
CA LYS A 418 -27.13 10.89 0.99
C LYS A 418 -27.51 9.50 0.46
N VAL A 419 -27.12 8.42 1.17
CA VAL A 419 -27.46 7.05 0.81
C VAL A 419 -28.89 6.75 1.22
N VAL A 420 -29.79 6.83 0.23
CA VAL A 420 -31.20 6.41 0.35
C VAL A 420 -31.27 4.90 0.18
N ALA A 421 -32.03 4.24 1.06
CA ALA A 421 -32.33 2.81 0.92
C ALA A 421 -33.60 2.68 0.06
N ASP A 422 -33.40 2.43 -1.23
CA ASP A 422 -34.48 2.14 -2.16
C ASP A 422 -34.90 0.65 -2.04
N PRO A 423 -36.17 0.35 -1.72
CA PRO A 423 -36.66 -1.03 -1.59
C PRO A 423 -36.76 -1.79 -2.92
N GLU A 424 -36.75 -1.11 -4.07
CA GLU A 424 -36.79 -1.75 -5.40
C GLU A 424 -35.41 -2.31 -5.83
N ILE A 425 -34.34 -1.94 -5.13
CA ILE A 425 -32.99 -2.45 -5.41
C ILE A 425 -32.82 -3.86 -4.84
N GLU A 426 -32.85 -4.85 -5.74
CA GLU A 426 -32.62 -6.26 -5.43
C GLU A 426 -31.14 -6.69 -5.54
N GLY A 427 -30.88 -7.97 -5.27
CA GLY A 427 -29.57 -8.60 -5.51
C GLY A 427 -28.41 -8.09 -4.65
N GLU A 428 -27.23 -7.98 -5.26
CA GLU A 428 -26.00 -7.60 -4.56
C GLU A 428 -25.94 -6.11 -4.20
N ALA A 429 -26.53 -5.24 -5.04
CA ALA A 429 -26.61 -3.80 -4.81
C ALA A 429 -27.28 -3.47 -3.46
N ARG A 430 -28.31 -4.24 -3.08
CA ARG A 430 -28.96 -4.15 -1.76
C ARG A 430 -27.99 -4.38 -0.60
N ARG A 431 -27.00 -5.27 -0.76
CA ARG A 431 -25.97 -5.53 0.28
C ARG A 431 -25.04 -4.33 0.46
N TYR A 432 -24.69 -3.66 -0.63
CA TYR A 432 -23.83 -2.47 -0.59
C TYR A 432 -24.52 -1.30 0.13
N LEU A 433 -25.79 -1.05 -0.19
CA LEU A 433 -26.62 -0.04 0.49
C LEU A 433 -26.86 -0.40 1.97
N ALA A 434 -27.15 -1.66 2.27
CA ALA A 434 -27.32 -2.13 3.65
C ALA A 434 -26.03 -1.96 4.48
N ALA A 435 -24.86 -2.23 3.91
CA ALA A 435 -23.57 -2.00 4.58
C ALA A 435 -23.34 -0.52 4.92
N ALA A 436 -23.63 0.40 3.98
CA ALA A 436 -23.55 1.84 4.20
C ALA A 436 -24.54 2.31 5.29
N ALA A 437 -25.79 1.86 5.26
CA ALA A 437 -26.81 2.18 6.26
C ALA A 437 -26.47 1.63 7.66
N CYS A 438 -25.92 0.41 7.74
CA CYS A 438 -25.42 -0.18 8.98
C CYS A 438 -24.23 0.62 9.55
N LEU A 439 -23.27 1.01 8.71
CA LEU A 439 -22.13 1.84 9.13
C LEU A 439 -22.60 3.21 9.66
N ARG A 440 -23.50 3.89 8.94
CA ARG A 440 -24.12 5.16 9.36
C ARG A 440 -24.77 5.05 10.73
N THR A 441 -25.56 3.99 10.93
CA THR A 441 -26.28 3.74 12.18
C THR A 441 -25.31 3.45 13.32
N ALA A 442 -24.32 2.57 13.10
CA ALA A 442 -23.30 2.24 14.09
C ALA A 442 -22.49 3.48 14.52
N LEU A 443 -22.03 4.29 13.57
CA LEU A 443 -21.29 5.51 13.85
C LEU A 443 -22.13 6.52 14.64
N ARG A 444 -23.40 6.76 14.27
CA ARG A 444 -24.30 7.65 15.01
C ARG A 444 -24.56 7.20 16.45
N VAL A 445 -24.65 5.89 16.70
CA VAL A 445 -24.91 5.34 18.05
C VAL A 445 -23.65 5.30 18.92
N LEU A 446 -22.50 4.94 18.33
CA LEU A 446 -21.25 4.75 19.07
C LEU A 446 -20.51 6.07 19.33
N ARG A 447 -20.38 6.93 18.31
CA ARG A 447 -19.51 8.11 18.36
C ARG A 447 -19.84 9.05 19.52
N PRO A 448 -21.10 9.47 19.78
CA PRO A 448 -21.42 10.37 20.91
C PRO A 448 -21.04 9.82 22.29
N LYS A 449 -20.93 8.49 22.45
CA LYS A 449 -20.61 7.83 23.72
C LYS A 449 -19.13 7.47 23.86
N LEU A 450 -18.39 7.44 22.75
CA LEU A 450 -17.08 6.80 22.67
C LEU A 450 -15.98 7.65 22.01
N ARG A 451 -16.27 8.92 21.66
CA ARG A 451 -15.25 9.85 21.16
C ARG A 451 -14.00 9.90 22.08
N PRO A 452 -12.82 10.20 21.52
CA PRO A 452 -12.49 10.14 20.10
C PRO A 452 -12.53 8.70 19.56
N LEU A 453 -13.08 8.50 18.36
CA LEU A 453 -13.34 7.20 17.73
C LEU A 453 -12.78 7.16 16.29
N ASP A 454 -11.96 6.17 15.98
CA ASP A 454 -11.41 5.96 14.63
C ASP A 454 -11.94 4.66 14.00
N LEU A 455 -12.09 4.63 12.68
CA LEU A 455 -12.26 3.39 11.92
C LEU A 455 -10.88 2.82 11.54
N LEU A 456 -10.62 1.53 11.83
CA LEU A 456 -9.37 0.84 11.47
C LEU A 456 -9.62 -0.47 10.72
N ARG A 457 -8.94 -0.64 9.58
CA ARG A 457 -8.98 -1.89 8.77
C ARG A 457 -8.04 -2.91 9.37
N CYS A 458 -8.55 -4.11 9.67
CA CYS A 458 -7.77 -5.18 10.30
C CYS A 458 -6.50 -5.57 9.50
N GLU A 459 -6.63 -5.68 8.18
CA GLU A 459 -5.57 -6.06 7.26
C GLU A 459 -4.44 -5.01 7.22
N ALA A 460 -4.79 -3.73 7.32
CA ALA A 460 -3.83 -2.64 7.38
C ALA A 460 -3.07 -2.64 8.73
N LEU A 461 -3.75 -2.96 9.83
CA LEU A 461 -3.09 -3.20 11.13
C LEU A 461 -2.14 -4.40 11.09
N HIS A 462 -2.46 -5.47 10.35
CA HIS A 462 -1.54 -6.60 10.16
C HIS A 462 -0.28 -6.22 9.38
N ALA A 463 -0.38 -5.32 8.39
CA ALA A 463 0.75 -4.87 7.59
C ALA A 463 1.84 -4.12 8.39
N LEU A 464 1.49 -3.54 9.56
CA LEU A 464 2.45 -2.94 10.50
C LEU A 464 3.43 -3.94 11.12
N GLY A 465 3.08 -5.24 11.14
CA GLY A 465 3.80 -6.27 11.89
C GLY A 465 3.49 -6.25 13.39
N HIS A 466 3.72 -7.38 14.06
CA HIS A 466 3.22 -7.62 15.42
C HIS A 466 3.64 -6.54 16.44
N GLN A 467 4.92 -6.18 16.48
CA GLN A 467 5.44 -5.27 17.49
C GLN A 467 4.94 -3.83 17.29
N SER A 468 5.07 -3.27 16.08
CA SER A 468 4.65 -1.90 15.79
C SER A 468 3.14 -1.72 15.87
N ARG A 469 2.36 -2.72 15.45
CA ARG A 469 0.91 -2.77 15.71
C ARG A 469 0.58 -2.74 17.20
N THR A 470 1.23 -3.59 18.01
CA THR A 470 0.97 -3.65 19.46
C THR A 470 1.32 -2.34 20.15
N ARG A 471 2.44 -1.70 19.76
CA ARG A 471 2.81 -0.35 20.24
C ARG A 471 1.79 0.72 19.82
N LEU A 472 1.43 0.78 18.54
CA LEU A 472 0.43 1.74 18.04
C LEU A 472 -0.89 1.63 18.80
N LEU A 473 -1.38 0.40 18.97
CA LEU A 473 -2.64 0.12 19.65
C LEU A 473 -2.57 0.45 21.15
N ALA A 474 -1.53 0.01 21.86
CA ALA A 474 -1.36 0.29 23.28
C ALA A 474 -1.14 1.78 23.58
N THR A 475 -0.48 2.53 22.69
CA THR A 475 -0.26 3.97 22.85
C THR A 475 -1.52 4.78 22.55
N LYS A 476 -2.19 4.53 21.43
CA LYS A 476 -3.26 5.40 20.90
C LYS A 476 -4.67 4.98 21.30
N TYR A 477 -4.93 3.70 21.60
CA TYR A 477 -6.29 3.17 21.74
C TYR A 477 -6.54 2.52 23.12
N ARG A 478 -7.79 2.60 23.60
CA ARG A 478 -8.24 1.99 24.88
C ARG A 478 -9.01 0.68 24.71
N ALA A 479 -9.72 0.53 23.60
CA ALA A 479 -10.52 -0.64 23.27
C ALA A 479 -10.71 -0.74 21.75
N ALA A 480 -11.04 -1.95 21.29
CA ALA A 480 -11.46 -2.24 19.93
C ALA A 480 -12.93 -2.68 19.92
N ILE A 481 -13.67 -2.30 18.87
CA ILE A 481 -15.09 -2.65 18.69
C ILE A 481 -15.30 -3.23 17.30
N ALA A 482 -15.88 -4.42 17.21
CA ALA A 482 -16.40 -4.97 15.95
C ALA A 482 -17.92 -4.84 15.94
N THR A 483 -18.48 -4.12 14.97
CA THR A 483 -19.94 -3.87 14.87
C THR A 483 -20.69 -4.97 14.11
N ALA A 484 -19.95 -5.82 13.38
CA ALA A 484 -20.44 -6.96 12.63
C ALA A 484 -19.44 -8.13 12.73
N PRO A 485 -19.85 -9.37 12.42
CA PRO A 485 -18.91 -10.49 12.28
C PRO A 485 -17.95 -10.22 11.11
N LEU A 486 -16.66 -10.06 11.41
CA LEU A 486 -15.62 -9.81 10.42
C LEU A 486 -15.14 -11.11 9.76
N CYS A 487 -14.62 -11.02 8.55
CA CYS A 487 -14.15 -12.17 7.78
C CYS A 487 -12.99 -12.92 8.48
N ARG A 488 -12.76 -14.18 8.12
CA ARG A 488 -11.73 -15.02 8.75
C ARG A 488 -10.32 -14.49 8.47
N GLU A 489 -10.15 -13.87 7.33
CA GLU A 489 -8.91 -13.29 6.81
C GLU A 489 -8.53 -12.01 7.56
N ALA A 490 -9.52 -11.26 8.07
CA ALA A 490 -9.31 -10.07 8.89
C ALA A 490 -8.71 -10.39 10.26
N ARG A 491 -8.91 -11.60 10.80
CA ARG A 491 -8.32 -12.08 12.07
C ARG A 491 -8.41 -11.03 13.18
N ALA A 492 -9.62 -10.54 13.41
CA ALA A 492 -9.88 -9.34 14.21
C ALA A 492 -9.36 -9.43 15.66
N GLY A 493 -9.37 -10.62 16.26
CA GLY A 493 -8.80 -10.84 17.59
C GLY A 493 -7.28 -10.64 17.60
N ALA A 494 -6.60 -11.14 16.56
CA ALA A 494 -5.18 -10.85 16.37
C ALA A 494 -4.92 -9.39 15.95
N ALA A 495 -5.79 -8.76 15.15
CA ALA A 495 -5.68 -7.37 14.74
C ALA A 495 -5.76 -6.39 15.93
N ALA A 496 -6.64 -6.66 16.90
CA ALA A 496 -6.79 -5.88 18.13
C ALA A 496 -5.53 -5.87 19.03
N GLY A 497 -4.55 -6.75 18.80
CA GLY A 497 -3.21 -6.64 19.39
C GLY A 497 -3.14 -6.64 20.92
N GLY A 498 -4.13 -7.23 21.60
CA GLY A 498 -4.24 -7.24 23.07
C GLY A 498 -5.16 -6.17 23.66
N LEU A 499 -5.74 -5.28 22.84
CA LEU A 499 -6.86 -4.43 23.28
C LEU A 499 -8.08 -5.28 23.66
N PRO A 500 -8.89 -4.86 24.64
CA PRO A 500 -10.23 -5.41 24.85
C PRO A 500 -11.07 -5.26 23.56
N LEU A 501 -11.49 -6.39 22.99
CA LEU A 501 -12.34 -6.43 21.79
C LEU A 501 -13.79 -6.67 22.20
N VAL A 502 -14.66 -5.71 21.90
CA VAL A 502 -16.11 -5.78 22.14
C VAL A 502 -16.85 -6.00 20.82
N GLY A 503 -17.75 -6.97 20.76
CA GLY A 503 -18.52 -7.26 19.54
C GLY A 503 -18.78 -8.75 19.34
N PRO A 504 -19.18 -9.16 18.13
CA PRO A 504 -19.31 -10.57 17.76
C PRO A 504 -17.99 -11.34 17.98
N ALA A 505 -18.10 -12.58 18.46
CA ALA A 505 -16.92 -13.41 18.71
C ALA A 505 -16.09 -13.59 17.42
N PRO A 506 -14.78 -13.29 17.44
CA PRO A 506 -13.96 -13.31 16.23
C PRO A 506 -13.86 -14.74 15.65
N PRO A 507 -13.61 -14.91 14.34
CA PRO A 507 -13.51 -16.23 13.71
C PRO A 507 -12.50 -17.18 14.41
N GLU A 508 -11.44 -16.63 15.01
CA GLU A 508 -10.47 -17.38 15.81
C GLU A 508 -11.07 -18.05 17.06
N ALA A 509 -12.11 -17.47 17.67
CA ALA A 509 -12.80 -18.04 18.83
C ALA A 509 -13.50 -19.36 18.49
N HIS A 510 -13.94 -19.51 17.23
CA HIS A 510 -14.54 -20.73 16.69
C HIS A 510 -13.50 -21.72 16.12
N SER A 511 -12.20 -21.41 16.23
CA SER A 511 -11.14 -22.28 15.71
C SER A 511 -11.03 -23.58 16.52
N PRO A 512 -10.65 -24.71 15.88
CA PRO A 512 -10.38 -25.94 16.60
C PRO A 512 -9.27 -25.79 17.65
N TRP A 513 -8.33 -24.87 17.44
CA TRP A 513 -7.27 -24.53 18.39
C TRP A 513 -7.80 -23.86 19.65
N MET A 514 -8.75 -22.91 19.53
CA MET A 514 -9.40 -22.30 20.70
C MET A 514 -10.19 -23.34 21.49
N ARG A 515 -10.90 -24.24 20.81
CA ARG A 515 -11.61 -25.36 21.44
C ARG A 515 -10.66 -26.28 22.23
N LEU A 516 -9.51 -26.62 21.65
CA LEU A 516 -8.46 -27.39 22.34
C LEU A 516 -7.84 -26.64 23.52
N TYR A 517 -7.61 -25.33 23.38
CA TYR A 517 -7.11 -24.49 24.46
C TYR A 517 -8.10 -24.44 25.64
N ILE A 518 -9.40 -24.28 25.37
CA ILE A 518 -10.44 -24.33 26.40
C ILE A 518 -10.46 -25.71 27.09
N TYR A 519 -10.38 -26.81 26.34
CA TYR A 519 -10.31 -28.16 26.93
C TYR A 519 -9.07 -28.38 27.81
N HIS A 520 -7.93 -27.82 27.41
CA HIS A 520 -6.69 -27.86 28.19
C HIS A 520 -6.82 -27.04 29.48
N VAL A 521 -7.28 -25.80 29.40
CA VAL A 521 -7.44 -24.88 30.55
C VAL A 521 -8.52 -25.36 31.53
N ALA A 522 -9.63 -25.91 31.03
CA ALA A 522 -10.69 -26.47 31.86
C ALA A 522 -10.35 -27.84 32.47
N GLY A 523 -9.25 -28.48 32.05
CA GLY A 523 -8.91 -29.85 32.42
C GLY A 523 -9.93 -30.91 31.96
N TYR A 524 -10.89 -30.53 31.11
CA TYR A 524 -12.05 -31.33 30.76
C TYR A 524 -12.36 -31.18 29.25
N GLY A 525 -12.20 -32.27 28.52
CA GLY A 525 -12.50 -32.34 27.10
C GLY A 525 -12.36 -33.75 26.53
N PRO A 526 -12.92 -34.02 25.34
CA PRO A 526 -12.77 -35.31 24.66
C PRO A 526 -11.30 -35.60 24.32
N PRO A 527 -10.87 -36.87 24.36
CA PRO A 527 -9.54 -37.26 23.91
C PRO A 527 -9.35 -36.82 22.45
N THR A 528 -8.38 -35.93 22.23
CA THR A 528 -8.16 -35.29 20.93
C THR A 528 -6.74 -35.55 20.45
N LEU A 529 -6.60 -35.95 19.19
CA LEU A 529 -5.34 -36.36 18.60
C LEU A 529 -5.05 -35.53 17.33
N LEU A 530 -3.89 -34.88 17.30
CA LEU A 530 -3.45 -34.06 16.17
C LEU A 530 -2.69 -34.91 15.15
N LEU A 531 -3.36 -35.38 14.10
CA LEU A 531 -2.74 -36.11 13.00
C LEU A 531 -2.08 -35.16 12.00
N LYS A 532 -0.79 -35.37 11.70
CA LYS A 532 -0.10 -34.68 10.61
C LYS A 532 -0.43 -35.35 9.27
N LYS A 533 -0.59 -34.56 8.21
CA LYS A 533 -1.04 -35.00 6.86
C LYS A 533 -0.19 -36.11 6.19
N ARG A 534 0.96 -36.49 6.75
CA ARG A 534 1.82 -37.60 6.27
C ARG A 534 1.63 -38.93 7.01
N GLU A 535 0.80 -38.98 8.05
CA GLU A 535 0.68 -40.14 8.96
C GLU A 535 -0.69 -40.84 8.90
N LEU A 536 -1.52 -40.55 7.88
CA LEU A 536 -2.79 -41.23 7.67
C LEU A 536 -2.60 -42.58 6.95
N PRO A 537 -3.02 -43.72 7.54
CA PRO A 537 -3.21 -44.95 6.79
C PRO A 537 -4.27 -44.75 5.70
N ALA A 538 -4.05 -45.32 4.52
CA ALA A 538 -4.81 -45.03 3.28
C ALA A 538 -6.31 -45.41 3.30
N GLN A 539 -6.86 -45.85 4.44
CA GLN A 539 -8.26 -46.28 4.57
C GLN A 539 -9.18 -45.24 5.21
N HIS A 540 -8.67 -44.14 5.79
CA HIS A 540 -9.47 -43.15 6.53
C HIS A 540 -9.01 -41.70 6.24
N ALA A 541 -8.94 -41.30 4.96
CA ALA A 541 -8.59 -39.94 4.57
C ALA A 541 -9.86 -39.08 4.35
N PRO A 542 -10.24 -38.19 5.28
CA PRO A 542 -11.20 -37.13 4.97
C PRO A 542 -10.55 -36.09 4.03
N SER A 543 -11.36 -35.50 3.16
CA SER A 543 -10.94 -34.28 2.45
C SER A 543 -10.82 -33.14 3.45
N ALA A 544 -9.69 -32.43 3.41
CA ALA A 544 -9.23 -31.42 4.38
C ALA A 544 -8.85 -31.96 5.79
N ALA A 545 -7.90 -31.27 6.43
CA ALA A 545 -7.33 -31.65 7.72
C ALA A 545 -8.32 -31.34 8.87
N GLY A 546 -9.11 -32.34 9.25
CA GLY A 546 -10.03 -32.29 10.39
C GLY A 546 -9.42 -32.85 11.68
N LEU A 547 -9.74 -32.22 12.81
CA LEU A 547 -9.54 -32.82 14.14
C LEU A 547 -10.70 -33.78 14.42
N LEU A 548 -10.38 -35.07 14.57
CA LEU A 548 -11.34 -36.11 14.94
C LEU A 548 -11.32 -36.30 16.46
N PRO A 549 -12.46 -36.20 17.17
CA PRO A 549 -12.56 -36.67 18.54
C PRO A 549 -12.46 -38.20 18.55
N ALA A 550 -11.63 -38.77 19.43
CA ALA A 550 -11.54 -40.21 19.57
C ALA A 550 -12.78 -40.74 20.35
N GLY A 551 -13.83 -41.05 19.60
CA GLY A 551 -15.13 -41.50 20.13
C GLY A 551 -16.21 -40.41 20.01
N GLY A 552 -16.94 -40.41 18.90
CA GLY A 552 -18.08 -39.52 18.67
C GLY A 552 -18.93 -40.00 17.50
N VAL A 553 -20.21 -40.27 17.76
CA VAL A 553 -21.16 -40.84 16.78
C VAL A 553 -21.43 -39.87 15.62
N VAL A 554 -21.50 -40.41 14.40
CA VAL A 554 -21.96 -39.67 13.22
C VAL A 554 -23.48 -39.45 13.33
N VAL A 555 -23.89 -38.25 13.71
CA VAL A 555 -25.30 -37.84 13.62
C VAL A 555 -25.54 -37.25 12.22
N GLY A 556 -25.80 -38.14 11.26
CA GLY A 556 -26.25 -37.77 9.91
C GLY A 556 -27.76 -37.48 9.88
N ARG A 557 -28.16 -36.34 9.30
CA ARG A 557 -29.58 -36.01 9.09
C ARG A 557 -30.16 -36.81 7.92
N GLY A 558 -30.95 -37.83 8.23
CA GLY A 558 -32.11 -38.31 7.46
C GLY A 558 -31.88 -39.02 6.12
N VAL A 559 -32.35 -40.28 6.02
CA VAL A 559 -33.60 -40.67 5.31
C VAL A 559 -33.96 -42.13 5.67
N ARG A 560 -35.26 -42.43 5.62
CA ARG A 560 -36.04 -43.63 6.04
C ARG A 560 -35.43 -45.03 5.87
N GLY A 561 -35.74 -45.91 6.83
CA GLY A 561 -36.23 -47.29 6.56
C GLY A 561 -35.35 -48.45 7.08
N GLY A 562 -35.92 -49.33 7.92
CA GLY A 562 -35.31 -50.60 8.33
C GLY A 562 -35.46 -50.92 9.83
N GLU A 563 -35.79 -52.17 10.17
CA GLU A 563 -36.20 -52.60 11.51
C GLU A 563 -35.10 -53.29 12.35
N LEU A 564 -35.32 -53.28 13.66
CA LEU A 564 -35.05 -54.32 14.69
C LEU A 564 -33.79 -55.21 14.61
N GLY A 565 -33.02 -55.23 15.71
CA GLY A 565 -32.08 -56.31 16.03
C GLY A 565 -31.17 -56.01 17.22
N GLY A 566 -31.44 -56.59 18.39
CA GLY A 566 -30.69 -56.33 19.64
C GLY A 566 -29.71 -57.45 20.05
N ARG A 567 -29.12 -57.27 21.25
CA ARG A 567 -28.09 -58.10 21.95
C ARG A 567 -26.66 -57.92 21.41
N GLY A 568 -25.62 -57.83 22.23
CA GLY A 568 -25.54 -57.76 23.70
C GLY A 568 -24.08 -57.58 24.18
N LEU A 569 -23.88 -57.06 25.40
CA LEU A 569 -22.57 -56.92 26.05
C LEU A 569 -22.06 -58.26 26.60
N VAL A 570 -20.76 -58.58 26.47
CA VAL A 570 -19.84 -59.07 27.53
C VAL A 570 -18.37 -58.90 27.04
N PRO A 571 -17.43 -58.40 27.87
CA PRO A 571 -15.99 -58.29 27.52
C PRO A 571 -15.10 -59.33 28.24
N ALA A 572 -13.98 -59.77 27.63
CA ALA A 572 -12.88 -60.42 28.37
C ALA A 572 -11.49 -60.42 27.67
N ARG A 573 -10.52 -59.78 28.35
CA ARG A 573 -9.10 -60.16 28.58
C ARG A 573 -8.27 -60.79 27.43
N GLY A 574 -7.13 -60.16 27.12
CA GLY A 574 -6.15 -60.66 26.15
C GLY A 574 -5.10 -61.64 26.69
N ARG A 575 -4.20 -62.09 25.80
CA ARG A 575 -2.94 -62.80 26.12
C ARG A 575 -1.82 -62.45 25.12
N ARG A 576 -0.56 -62.60 25.54
CA ARG A 576 0.67 -62.19 24.83
C ARG A 576 1.23 -63.30 23.91
N ALA A 577 1.99 -62.85 22.88
CA ALA A 577 3.13 -63.53 22.22
C ALA A 577 2.81 -64.79 21.35
N ARG A 578 3.49 -65.06 20.22
CA ARG A 578 4.95 -65.09 19.98
C ARG A 578 5.35 -64.90 18.49
N ARG A 579 6.65 -64.67 18.25
CA ARG A 579 7.34 -64.68 16.92
C ARG A 579 7.53 -66.10 16.36
N ARG A 580 7.59 -66.22 15.02
CA ARG A 580 8.49 -67.04 14.15
C ARG A 580 8.26 -66.56 12.69
N GLN A 581 9.20 -65.91 11.99
CA GLN A 581 10.39 -66.44 11.28
C GLN A 581 10.10 -67.53 10.23
N HIS A 582 10.21 -67.18 8.93
CA HIS A 582 11.03 -67.83 7.88
C HIS A 582 10.98 -66.97 6.59
N GLY A 583 12.05 -66.98 5.77
CA GLY A 583 12.09 -66.43 4.39
C GLY A 583 12.47 -67.56 3.41
N PRO A 584 13.09 -67.31 2.21
CA PRO A 584 13.34 -66.06 1.50
C PRO A 584 12.93 -66.10 -0.01
N ALA A 585 13.45 -65.14 -0.81
CA ALA A 585 13.22 -64.77 -2.23
C ALA A 585 13.36 -65.89 -3.31
N PRO A 586 13.01 -65.64 -4.61
CA PRO A 586 13.88 -64.83 -5.52
C PRO A 586 13.18 -63.93 -6.59
N ARG A 587 14.00 -63.17 -7.35
CA ARG A 587 13.67 -62.37 -8.55
C ARG A 587 13.96 -63.14 -9.87
N PRO A 588 13.49 -62.66 -11.04
CA PRO A 588 14.39 -62.07 -12.06
C PRO A 588 13.88 -60.68 -12.57
N ARG A 589 14.71 -59.68 -12.97
CA ARG A 589 15.42 -59.45 -14.27
C ARG A 589 14.48 -59.48 -15.50
N ALA A 590 14.29 -58.48 -16.40
CA ALA A 590 15.00 -57.27 -16.89
C ALA A 590 15.68 -57.41 -18.28
N ALA A 591 15.13 -56.73 -19.30
CA ALA A 591 15.69 -56.26 -20.61
C ALA A 591 14.57 -55.40 -21.29
N ALA A 592 14.74 -54.21 -21.91
CA ALA A 592 15.64 -53.70 -22.96
C ALA A 592 15.35 -54.31 -24.36
N GLY A 593 15.18 -53.58 -25.48
CA GLY A 593 15.18 -52.12 -25.77
C GLY A 593 14.96 -51.81 -27.29
N HIS A 594 15.09 -50.53 -27.73
CA HIS A 594 14.90 -50.00 -29.13
C HIS A 594 13.49 -50.16 -29.75
N GLY A 595 12.98 -49.43 -30.76
CA GLY A 595 13.41 -48.28 -31.61
C GLY A 595 12.63 -48.32 -32.96
N GLY A 596 12.33 -47.28 -33.76
CA GLY A 596 12.50 -45.81 -33.70
C GLY A 596 12.13 -45.15 -35.08
N GLN A 597 11.85 -43.83 -35.14
CA GLN A 597 11.33 -43.08 -36.34
C GLN A 597 9.85 -43.43 -36.71
N GLY A 598 9.00 -42.61 -37.37
CA GLY A 598 9.05 -41.19 -37.77
C GLY A 598 8.33 -40.94 -39.14
N ARG A 599 7.33 -40.03 -39.23
CA ARG A 599 6.92 -39.21 -40.42
C ARG A 599 5.55 -38.51 -40.25
N ARG A 600 5.30 -37.49 -41.09
CA ARG A 600 4.12 -36.58 -41.19
C ARG A 600 2.88 -37.28 -41.82
N TRP A 601 1.65 -36.73 -41.81
CA TRP A 601 1.12 -35.76 -42.80
C TRP A 601 -0.33 -35.30 -42.44
N THR A 602 -0.68 -34.05 -42.85
CA THR A 602 -2.01 -33.44 -43.18
C THR A 602 -3.32 -33.88 -42.47
N ALA A 603 -4.20 -33.05 -41.90
CA ALA A 603 -4.82 -31.74 -42.27
C ALA A 603 -6.27 -31.85 -42.84
N ALA A 604 -7.26 -31.60 -41.95
CA ALA A 604 -8.58 -30.93 -42.17
C ALA A 604 -9.57 -31.47 -43.26
N PRO A 605 -10.79 -30.90 -43.37
CA PRO A 605 -11.90 -31.03 -42.40
C PRO A 605 -13.20 -31.53 -43.07
N HIS A 606 -14.26 -31.81 -42.29
CA HIS A 606 -15.62 -31.94 -42.85
C HIS A 606 -16.73 -31.47 -41.90
N VAL A 607 -17.62 -30.63 -42.44
CA VAL A 607 -19.01 -30.38 -42.02
C VAL A 607 -19.88 -30.81 -43.21
N PRO A 608 -21.09 -31.34 -42.99
CA PRO A 608 -22.24 -30.76 -43.70
C PRO A 608 -23.55 -30.73 -42.89
N ALA A 609 -24.49 -29.94 -43.43
CA ALA A 609 -25.90 -29.71 -43.05
C ALA A 609 -26.14 -28.55 -42.07
#